data_AF-A0A261CGN5-F1
#
_entry.id   AF-A0A261CGN5-F1
#
_cell.length_a   1.000
_cell.length_b   1.000
_cell.length_c   1.000
_cell.angle_alpha   90.00
_cell.angle_beta   90.00
_cell.angle_gamma   90.00
#
_symmetry.space_group_name_H-M   'P 1'
#
loop_
_entity.id
_entity.type
_entity.pdbx_description
1 polymer ?
#
loop_
_entity_poly.entity_id
_entity_poly.type
_entity_poly.pdbx_seq_one_letter_code
_entity_poly.pdbx_strand_id
1 'polypeptide(L)'
;MDFSYNILMSYENRTEYDFSTVEPILDNYILGSYILLAFTSFPCYINVYQKNKERDKRSAVFPIIDHFFKTVIASYFFVVVGFCFYLIYKKLIDDRSGAIETIFLLSIFIALAIIAILCEVNQILLSILSTQRFILYFLPGSEKCIDFSEKTMKKIIWSLYALLSFEEAIILYGAFFNKVQTALKIYVILMPIIYFSLDAPFDQIVSCCKLTDAAMIPTLSQVSYLGCNRRNLQTMLVSLKPKNILKTLFCACFPSSKATSDELYQMESTADPAAVQIPG
;
A
#
# COMPACT_ATOMS: atom_id res chain seq x y z
N MET A 1 -39.72 -4.55 9.83
CA MET A 1 -39.37 -5.98 9.64
C MET A 1 -37.90 -5.97 9.30
N ASP A 2 -37.09 -6.13 10.34
CA ASP A 2 -35.72 -5.64 10.35
C ASP A 2 -34.76 -6.64 9.71
N PHE A 3 -33.77 -6.09 9.01
CA PHE A 3 -32.69 -6.83 8.35
C PHE A 3 -32.02 -7.86 9.28
N SER A 4 -31.92 -7.54 10.58
CA SER A 4 -31.43 -8.46 11.62
C SER A 4 -32.34 -9.68 11.85
N TYR A 5 -33.65 -9.56 11.73
CA TYR A 5 -34.59 -10.69 11.88
C TYR A 5 -34.47 -11.67 10.69
N ASN A 6 -34.27 -11.14 9.48
CA ASN A 6 -34.04 -11.96 8.30
C ASN A 6 -32.67 -12.66 8.34
N ILE A 7 -31.65 -12.04 8.94
CA ILE A 7 -30.34 -12.68 9.17
C ILE A 7 -30.41 -13.77 10.23
N LEU A 8 -31.17 -13.56 11.32
CA LEU A 8 -31.31 -14.55 12.39
C LEU A 8 -32.09 -15.80 11.92
N MET A 9 -33.20 -15.59 11.20
CA MET A 9 -33.98 -16.68 10.58
C MET A 9 -33.21 -17.41 9.47
N SER A 10 -32.25 -16.73 8.84
CA SER A 10 -31.32 -17.33 7.86
C SER A 10 -30.24 -18.20 8.50
N TYR A 11 -29.91 -17.96 9.78
CA TYR A 11 -28.93 -18.73 10.54
C TYR A 11 -29.54 -20.01 11.12
N GLU A 12 -30.79 -19.94 11.56
CA GLU A 12 -31.48 -21.06 12.23
C GLU A 12 -31.92 -22.18 11.26
N ASN A 13 -32.02 -21.89 9.97
CA ASN A 13 -32.63 -22.78 8.98
C ASN A 13 -31.63 -23.44 8.00
N ARG A 14 -30.32 -23.44 8.30
CA ARG A 14 -29.28 -23.62 7.28
C ARG A 14 -28.18 -24.61 7.66
N THR A 15 -28.52 -25.89 7.80
CA THR A 15 -27.54 -27.00 7.73
C THR A 15 -27.22 -27.45 6.31
N GLU A 16 -27.69 -26.74 5.28
CA GLU A 16 -27.49 -27.15 3.89
C GLU A 16 -27.40 -25.93 2.95
N TYR A 17 -26.46 -25.02 3.22
CA TYR A 17 -25.92 -24.17 2.16
C TYR A 17 -24.51 -24.63 1.87
N ASP A 18 -24.28 -24.93 0.61
CA ASP A 18 -23.00 -25.36 0.08
C ASP A 18 -21.99 -24.21 0.17
N PHE A 19 -21.22 -24.20 1.27
CA PHE A 19 -20.16 -23.23 1.57
C PHE A 19 -19.16 -23.07 0.41
N SER A 20 -19.04 -24.10 -0.46
CA SER A 20 -18.17 -24.08 -1.64
C SER A 20 -18.53 -23.01 -2.68
N THR A 21 -19.76 -22.49 -2.69
CA THR A 21 -20.22 -21.49 -3.66
C THR A 21 -20.15 -20.05 -3.16
N VAL A 22 -20.19 -19.84 -1.84
CA VAL A 22 -20.25 -18.51 -1.22
C VAL A 22 -18.87 -17.89 -1.06
N GLU A 23 -17.86 -18.68 -0.68
CA GLU A 23 -16.46 -18.25 -0.56
C GLU A 23 -15.90 -17.63 -1.85
N PRO A 24 -15.97 -18.29 -3.03
CA PRO A 24 -15.41 -17.73 -4.26
C PRO A 24 -16.12 -16.44 -4.69
N ILE A 25 -17.40 -16.26 -4.37
CA ILE A 25 -18.12 -15.03 -4.68
C ILE A 25 -17.56 -13.88 -3.84
N LEU A 26 -17.43 -14.09 -2.52
CA LEU A 26 -16.92 -13.08 -1.60
C LEU A 26 -15.47 -12.68 -1.94
N ASP A 27 -14.61 -13.65 -2.24
CA ASP A 27 -13.22 -13.41 -2.65
C ASP A 27 -13.14 -12.58 -3.93
N ASN A 28 -13.98 -12.87 -4.92
CA ASN A 28 -14.06 -12.09 -6.15
C ASN A 28 -14.53 -10.65 -5.91
N TYR A 29 -15.46 -10.44 -4.98
CA TYR A 29 -15.89 -9.09 -4.58
C TYR A 29 -14.78 -8.31 -3.88
N ILE A 30 -14.07 -8.93 -2.93
CA ILE A 30 -12.94 -8.30 -2.23
C ILE A 30 -11.84 -7.93 -3.22
N LEU A 31 -11.44 -8.87 -4.07
CA LEU A 31 -10.43 -8.64 -5.11
C LEU A 31 -10.87 -7.54 -6.09
N GLY A 32 -12.12 -7.57 -6.54
CA GLY A 32 -12.69 -6.54 -7.42
C GLY A 32 -12.67 -5.16 -6.77
N SER A 33 -13.03 -5.05 -5.49
CA SER A 33 -13.00 -3.80 -4.74
C SER A 33 -11.58 -3.25 -4.58
N TYR A 34 -10.61 -4.11 -4.33
CA TYR A 34 -9.20 -3.74 -4.25
C TYR A 34 -8.69 -3.23 -5.60
N ILE A 35 -8.97 -3.94 -6.70
CA ILE A 35 -8.57 -3.53 -8.05
C ILE A 35 -9.17 -2.17 -8.39
N LEU A 36 -10.45 -1.94 -8.08
CA LEU A 36 -11.11 -0.65 -8.30
C LEU A 36 -10.43 0.48 -7.50
N LEU A 37 -10.10 0.22 -6.23
CA LEU A 37 -9.43 1.19 -5.38
C LEU A 37 -8.04 1.52 -5.95
N ALA A 38 -7.23 0.50 -6.25
CA ALA A 38 -5.89 0.64 -6.82
C ALA A 38 -5.91 1.37 -8.18
N PHE A 39 -6.85 1.03 -9.06
CA PHE A 39 -7.02 1.65 -10.38
C PHE A 39 -7.41 3.13 -10.27
N THR A 40 -8.14 3.51 -9.23
CA THR A 40 -8.56 4.91 -9.02
C THR A 40 -7.50 5.72 -8.28
N SER A 41 -6.85 5.13 -7.26
CA SER A 41 -5.85 5.80 -6.44
C SER A 41 -4.53 6.02 -7.17
N PHE A 42 -4.11 5.07 -8.01
CA PHE A 42 -2.80 5.12 -8.67
C PHE A 42 -2.65 6.27 -9.68
N PRO A 43 -3.61 6.54 -10.59
CA PRO A 43 -3.52 7.71 -11.49
C PRO A 43 -3.57 9.03 -10.73
N CYS A 44 -4.38 9.11 -9.66
CA CYS A 44 -4.43 10.27 -8.78
C CYS A 44 -3.09 10.50 -8.09
N TYR A 45 -2.48 9.44 -7.58
CA TYR A 45 -1.15 9.44 -6.96
C TYR A 45 -0.08 9.98 -7.92
N ILE A 46 -0.02 9.46 -9.15
CA ILE A 46 0.93 9.92 -10.17
C ILE A 46 0.72 11.40 -10.49
N ASN A 47 -0.52 11.82 -10.73
CA ASN A 47 -0.83 13.20 -11.10
C ASN A 47 -0.45 14.20 -9.99
N VAL A 48 -0.79 13.88 -8.74
CA VAL A 48 -0.45 14.72 -7.58
C VAL A 48 1.06 14.79 -7.39
N TYR A 49 1.77 13.65 -7.44
CA TYR A 49 3.22 13.62 -7.34
C TYR A 49 3.87 14.47 -8.45
N GLN A 50 3.45 14.32 -9.71
CA GLN A 50 4.01 15.09 -10.82
C GLN A 50 3.80 16.60 -10.66
N LYS A 51 2.61 17.04 -10.24
CA LYS A 51 2.30 18.46 -10.01
C LYS A 51 3.12 19.05 -8.86
N ASN A 52 3.37 18.27 -7.82
CA ASN A 52 4.10 18.74 -6.64
C ASN A 52 5.62 18.55 -6.75
N LYS A 53 6.10 17.72 -7.68
CA LYS A 53 7.51 17.31 -7.83
C LYS A 53 8.50 18.47 -7.80
N GLU A 54 8.31 19.49 -8.62
CA GLU A 54 9.29 20.61 -8.71
C GLU A 54 9.37 21.44 -7.42
N ARG A 55 8.27 21.52 -6.67
CA ARG A 55 8.22 22.21 -5.38
C ARG A 55 8.81 21.32 -4.29
N ASP A 56 8.43 20.05 -4.28
CA ASP A 56 8.88 19.07 -3.29
C ASP A 56 10.38 18.82 -3.38
N LYS A 57 11.00 18.91 -4.58
CA LYS A 57 12.46 18.86 -4.79
C LYS A 57 13.28 19.77 -3.88
N ARG A 58 12.69 20.87 -3.41
CA ARG A 58 13.36 21.84 -2.52
C ARG A 58 13.34 21.41 -1.05
N SER A 59 12.58 20.37 -0.71
CA SER A 59 12.41 19.89 0.65
C SER A 59 13.46 18.84 1.00
N ALA A 60 13.96 18.87 2.23
CA ALA A 60 14.88 17.85 2.76
C ALA A 60 14.28 16.42 2.74
N VAL A 61 12.94 16.32 2.77
CA VAL A 61 12.23 15.02 2.72
C VAL A 61 12.01 14.50 1.29
N PHE A 62 12.38 15.27 0.26
CA PHE A 62 12.20 14.87 -1.14
C PHE A 62 12.79 13.49 -1.47
N PRO A 63 13.99 13.11 -1.01
CA PRO A 63 14.54 11.79 -1.31
C PRO A 63 13.64 10.65 -0.84
N ILE A 64 12.88 10.85 0.24
CA ILE A 64 11.93 9.87 0.77
C ILE A 64 10.68 9.85 -0.09
N ILE A 65 10.13 11.02 -0.43
CA ILE A 65 8.94 11.13 -1.29
C ILE A 65 9.21 10.52 -2.68
N ASP A 66 10.39 10.80 -3.25
CA ASP A 66 10.83 10.23 -4.52
C ASP A 66 11.06 8.71 -4.42
N HIS A 67 11.59 8.24 -3.29
CA HIS A 67 11.71 6.80 -3.02
C HIS A 67 10.33 6.13 -2.95
N PHE A 68 9.38 6.69 -2.20
CA PHE A 68 8.00 6.20 -2.10
C PHE A 68 7.33 6.11 -3.46
N PHE A 69 7.50 7.13 -4.30
CA PHE A 69 6.96 7.13 -5.65
C PHE A 69 7.51 5.98 -6.49
N LYS A 70 8.83 5.77 -6.44
CA LYS A 70 9.49 4.69 -7.15
C LYS A 70 9.10 3.31 -6.63
N THR A 71 9.02 3.13 -5.32
CA THR A 71 8.66 1.84 -4.70
C THR A 71 7.22 1.48 -5.00
N VAL A 72 6.29 2.44 -4.93
CA VAL A 72 4.89 2.23 -5.33
C VAL A 72 4.81 1.80 -6.79
N ILE A 73 5.48 2.49 -7.72
CA ILE A 73 5.49 2.07 -9.14
C ILE A 73 6.08 0.66 -9.30
N ALA A 74 7.18 0.37 -8.61
CA ALA A 74 7.81 -0.95 -8.65
C ALA A 74 6.87 -2.05 -8.15
N SER A 75 6.13 -1.83 -7.05
CA SER A 75 5.15 -2.78 -6.53
C SER A 75 4.06 -3.09 -7.56
N TYR A 76 3.51 -2.07 -8.23
CA TYR A 76 2.49 -2.27 -9.27
C TYR A 76 3.06 -3.01 -10.48
N PHE A 77 4.30 -2.71 -10.88
CA PHE A 77 4.99 -3.44 -11.94
C PHE A 77 5.13 -4.93 -11.59
N PHE A 78 5.57 -5.26 -10.37
CA PHE A 78 5.69 -6.65 -9.93
C PHE A 78 4.34 -7.38 -9.88
N VAL A 79 3.26 -6.70 -9.46
CA VAL A 79 1.90 -7.26 -9.48
C VAL A 79 1.44 -7.56 -10.91
N VAL A 80 1.61 -6.63 -11.85
CA VAL A 80 1.24 -6.82 -13.27
C VAL A 80 2.05 -7.96 -13.89
N VAL A 81 3.36 -7.99 -13.63
CA VAL A 81 4.24 -9.07 -14.11
C VAL A 81 3.78 -10.42 -13.54
N GLY A 82 3.50 -10.50 -12.23
CA GLY A 82 2.97 -11.70 -11.60
C GLY A 82 1.64 -12.17 -12.20
N PHE A 83 0.73 -11.24 -12.49
CA PHE A 83 -0.54 -11.55 -13.15
C PHE A 83 -0.33 -12.06 -14.58
N CYS A 84 0.57 -11.45 -15.36
CA CYS A 84 0.93 -11.95 -16.69
C CYS A 84 1.49 -13.38 -16.62
N PHE A 85 2.37 -13.66 -15.65
CA PHE A 85 2.88 -15.02 -15.41
C PHE A 85 1.75 -15.99 -15.05
N TYR A 86 0.78 -15.58 -14.25
CA TYR A 86 -0.39 -16.40 -13.91
C TYR A 86 -1.22 -16.75 -15.15
N LEU A 87 -1.47 -15.79 -16.04
CA LEU A 87 -2.20 -16.04 -17.29
C LEU A 87 -1.44 -16.99 -18.22
N ILE A 88 -0.12 -16.83 -18.32
CA ILE A 88 0.77 -17.71 -19.09
C ILE A 88 0.74 -19.13 -18.51
N TYR A 89 0.88 -19.26 -17.19
CA TYR A 89 0.80 -20.52 -16.47
C TYR A 89 -0.53 -21.24 -16.72
N LYS A 90 -1.66 -20.54 -16.59
CA LYS A 90 -3.00 -21.11 -16.85
C LYS A 90 -3.15 -21.63 -18.29
N LYS A 91 -2.51 -20.99 -19.27
CA LYS A 91 -2.55 -21.38 -20.68
C LYS A 91 -1.59 -22.53 -21.02
N LEU A 92 -0.53 -22.71 -20.25
CA LEU A 92 0.48 -23.77 -20.41
C LEU A 92 0.08 -25.11 -19.76
N ILE A 93 -1.00 -25.15 -18.98
CA ILE A 93 -1.46 -26.30 -18.18
C ILE A 93 -1.95 -27.51 -19.01
N ASP A 94 -1.85 -27.48 -20.34
CA ASP A 94 -2.18 -28.65 -21.16
C ASP A 94 -1.22 -29.84 -20.91
N ASP A 95 -0.12 -29.64 -20.16
CA ASP A 95 0.76 -30.73 -19.77
C ASP A 95 1.13 -30.71 -18.26
N ARG A 96 0.94 -31.86 -17.61
CA ARG A 96 1.04 -32.11 -16.15
C ARG A 96 2.47 -32.12 -15.60
N SER A 97 3.29 -31.15 -15.99
CA SER A 97 4.64 -31.01 -15.45
C SER A 97 4.58 -30.29 -14.10
N GLY A 98 4.70 -31.05 -12.99
CA GLY A 98 4.80 -30.47 -11.63
C GLY A 98 6.00 -29.53 -11.43
N ALA A 99 6.99 -29.58 -12.34
CA ALA A 99 8.10 -28.63 -12.36
C ALA A 99 7.66 -27.21 -12.75
N ILE A 100 6.74 -27.06 -13.72
CA ILE A 100 6.23 -25.75 -14.15
C ILE A 100 5.42 -25.10 -13.02
N GLU A 101 4.57 -25.89 -12.34
CA GLU A 101 3.84 -25.44 -11.15
C GLU A 101 4.78 -24.99 -10.03
N THR A 102 5.83 -25.77 -9.75
CA THR A 102 6.82 -25.42 -8.72
C THR A 102 7.55 -24.12 -9.06
N ILE A 103 7.98 -23.93 -10.31
CA ILE A 103 8.64 -22.70 -10.77
C ILE A 103 7.69 -21.51 -10.65
N PHE A 104 6.43 -21.69 -11.03
CA PHE A 104 5.42 -20.65 -10.95
C PHE A 104 5.18 -20.21 -9.50
N LEU A 105 4.94 -21.15 -8.60
CA LEU A 105 4.75 -20.86 -7.17
C LEU A 105 5.97 -20.17 -6.55
N LEU A 106 7.18 -20.61 -6.89
CA LEU A 106 8.42 -19.98 -6.42
C LEU A 106 8.54 -18.52 -6.92
N SER A 107 8.18 -18.26 -8.17
CA SER A 107 8.24 -16.90 -8.74
C SER A 107 7.23 -15.95 -8.08
N ILE A 108 6.01 -16.41 -7.79
CA ILE A 108 5.04 -15.64 -7.00
C ILE A 108 5.59 -15.36 -5.61
N PHE A 109 6.12 -16.37 -4.93
CA PHE A 109 6.65 -16.22 -3.58
C PHE A 109 7.76 -15.17 -3.51
N ILE A 110 8.71 -15.21 -4.46
CA ILE A 110 9.78 -14.22 -4.57
C ILE A 110 9.23 -12.82 -4.83
N ALA A 111 8.25 -12.69 -5.74
CA ALA A 111 7.63 -11.39 -6.03
C ALA A 111 6.92 -10.79 -4.81
N LEU A 112 6.20 -11.62 -4.06
CA LEU A 112 5.52 -11.20 -2.82
C LEU A 112 6.53 -10.79 -1.73
N ALA A 113 7.63 -11.52 -1.56
CA ALA A 113 8.70 -11.15 -0.62
C ALA A 113 9.34 -9.80 -0.99
N ILE A 114 9.63 -9.57 -2.28
CA ILE A 114 10.14 -8.27 -2.75
C ILE A 114 9.13 -7.16 -2.43
N ILE A 115 7.85 -7.36 -2.71
CA ILE A 115 6.80 -6.37 -2.42
C ILE A 115 6.72 -6.11 -0.91
N ALA A 116 6.80 -7.15 -0.07
CA ALA A 116 6.77 -7.03 1.39
C ALA A 116 7.93 -6.15 1.89
N ILE A 117 9.17 -6.44 1.49
CA ILE A 117 10.35 -5.65 1.87
C ILE A 117 10.20 -4.18 1.43
N LEU A 118 9.81 -3.92 0.17
CA LEU A 118 9.60 -2.56 -0.34
C LEU A 118 8.58 -1.78 0.52
N CYS A 119 7.53 -2.48 0.94
CA CYS A 119 6.44 -1.97 1.72
C CYS A 119 6.84 -1.67 3.17
N GLU A 120 7.55 -2.58 3.84
CA GLU A 120 8.05 -2.37 5.20
C GLU A 120 9.03 -1.20 5.27
N VAL A 121 9.95 -1.09 4.30
CA VAL A 121 10.84 0.07 4.20
C VAL A 121 10.03 1.36 4.10
N ASN A 122 8.97 1.39 3.27
CA ASN A 122 8.10 2.56 3.15
C ASN A 122 7.40 2.91 4.48
N GLN A 123 6.88 1.91 5.20
CA GLN A 123 6.21 2.11 6.49
C GLN A 123 7.16 2.67 7.56
N ILE A 124 8.38 2.12 7.65
CA ILE A 124 9.40 2.62 8.59
C ILE A 124 9.79 4.06 8.25
N LEU A 125 9.99 4.38 6.97
CA LEU A 125 10.29 5.75 6.53
C LEU A 125 9.13 6.72 6.84
N LEU A 126 7.87 6.29 6.70
CA LEU A 126 6.70 7.07 7.12
C LEU A 126 6.71 7.32 8.63
N SER A 127 7.05 6.31 9.43
CA SER A 127 7.19 6.42 10.88
C SER A 127 8.30 7.40 11.29
N ILE A 128 9.47 7.32 10.63
CA ILE A 128 10.59 8.26 10.84
C ILE A 128 10.15 9.70 10.53
N LEU A 129 9.47 9.91 9.39
CA LEU A 129 8.96 11.22 8.99
C LEU A 129 7.92 11.78 9.97
N SER A 130 7.01 10.93 10.44
CA SER A 130 6.00 11.31 11.43
C SER A 130 6.67 11.72 12.75
N THR A 131 7.62 10.91 13.22
CA THR A 131 8.39 11.16 14.44
C THR A 131 9.20 12.46 14.33
N GLN A 132 9.85 12.71 13.19
CA GLN A 132 10.54 13.96 12.91
C GLN A 132 9.60 15.17 13.03
N ARG A 133 8.41 15.10 12.39
CA ARG A 133 7.44 16.20 12.44
C ARG A 133 6.90 16.43 13.84
N PHE A 134 6.64 15.36 14.59
CA PHE A 134 6.23 15.42 15.98
C PHE A 134 7.27 16.14 16.84
N ILE A 135 8.54 15.74 16.74
CA ILE A 135 9.61 16.34 17.55
C ILE A 135 9.82 17.81 17.19
N LEU A 136 9.82 18.17 15.91
CA LEU A 136 9.95 19.57 15.48
C LEU A 136 8.80 20.45 15.98
N TYR A 137 7.59 19.89 16.10
CA TYR A 137 6.42 20.61 16.62
C TYR A 137 6.48 20.83 18.14
N PHE A 138 6.86 19.80 18.92
CA PHE A 138 6.85 19.87 20.39
C PHE A 138 8.17 20.38 21.00
N LEU A 139 9.30 20.30 20.29
CA LEU A 139 10.62 20.73 20.75
C LEU A 139 11.25 21.72 19.75
N PRO A 140 10.79 22.98 19.73
CA PRO A 140 11.41 24.04 18.93
C PRO A 140 12.85 24.28 19.41
N GLY A 141 13.83 23.83 18.63
CA GLY A 141 15.25 23.80 18.99
C GLY A 141 15.97 22.51 18.57
N SER A 142 15.21 21.46 18.25
CA SER A 142 15.73 20.17 17.76
C SER A 142 16.09 20.16 16.26
N GLU A 143 15.86 21.27 15.53
CA GLU A 143 16.06 21.39 14.08
C GLU A 143 17.46 20.95 13.64
N LYS A 144 18.51 21.35 14.38
CA LYS A 144 19.90 20.98 14.07
C LYS A 144 20.21 19.49 14.26
N CYS A 145 19.42 18.78 15.05
CA CYS A 145 19.64 17.37 15.37
C CYS A 145 18.88 16.42 14.42
N ILE A 146 17.86 16.94 13.72
CA ILE A 146 16.88 16.14 12.96
C ILE A 146 16.87 16.54 11.46
N ASP A 147 17.73 17.45 11.02
CA ASP A 147 17.90 17.72 9.60
C ASP A 147 18.71 16.60 8.92
N PHE A 148 18.00 15.67 8.28
CA PHE A 148 18.62 14.59 7.55
C PHE A 148 19.10 15.07 6.17
N SER A 149 20.41 15.12 5.99
CA SER A 149 20.98 15.36 4.65
C SER A 149 20.53 14.27 3.66
N GLU A 150 20.44 14.60 2.36
CA GLU A 150 20.13 13.63 1.31
C GLU A 150 21.04 12.39 1.34
N LYS A 151 22.34 12.60 1.64
CA LYS A 151 23.32 11.51 1.77
C LYS A 151 22.98 10.60 2.95
N THR A 152 22.58 11.18 4.08
CA THR A 152 22.14 10.43 5.27
C THR A 152 20.90 9.63 4.95
N MET A 153 19.91 10.23 4.29
CA MET A 153 18.66 9.54 3.91
C MET A 153 18.91 8.34 3.00
N LYS A 154 19.76 8.47 1.99
CA LYS A 154 20.11 7.34 1.11
C LYS A 154 20.78 6.20 1.88
N LYS A 155 21.65 6.51 2.85
CA LYS A 155 22.28 5.51 3.72
C LYS A 155 21.26 4.81 4.63
N ILE A 156 20.33 5.56 5.22
CA ILE A 156 19.24 5.00 6.03
C ILE A 156 18.41 4.02 5.19
N ILE A 157 17.99 4.42 3.99
CA ILE A 157 17.19 3.58 3.09
C ILE A 157 17.93 2.27 2.78
N TRP A 158 19.19 2.34 2.35
CA TRP A 158 19.99 1.14 2.07
C TRP A 158 20.19 0.25 3.30
N SER A 159 20.40 0.85 4.46
CA SER A 159 20.52 0.12 5.73
C SER A 159 19.23 -0.61 6.10
N LEU A 160 18.07 0.01 5.87
CA LEU A 160 16.76 -0.61 6.11
C LEU A 160 16.56 -1.80 5.18
N TYR A 161 16.84 -1.67 3.88
CA TYR A 161 16.76 -2.80 2.96
C TYR A 161 17.64 -3.97 3.39
N ALA A 162 18.90 -3.70 3.80
CA ALA A 162 19.80 -4.74 4.25
C ALA A 162 19.30 -5.44 5.53
N LEU A 163 18.80 -4.66 6.49
CA LEU A 163 18.29 -5.17 7.77
C LEU A 163 17.05 -6.06 7.56
N LEU A 164 16.04 -5.56 6.84
CA LEU A 164 14.79 -6.29 6.60
C LEU A 164 15.00 -7.52 5.71
N SER A 165 15.87 -7.42 4.70
CA SER A 165 16.23 -8.59 3.89
C SER A 165 16.93 -9.67 4.71
N PHE A 166 17.76 -9.28 5.69
CA PHE A 166 18.41 -10.21 6.60
C PHE A 166 17.42 -10.86 7.58
N GLU A 167 16.47 -10.07 8.11
CA GLU A 167 15.38 -10.56 8.94
C GLU A 167 14.53 -11.61 8.20
N GLU A 168 14.06 -11.30 6.98
CA GLU A 168 13.29 -12.24 6.16
C GLU A 168 14.10 -13.50 5.82
N ALA A 169 15.40 -13.37 5.54
CA ALA A 169 16.27 -14.51 5.28
C ALA A 169 16.42 -15.42 6.52
N ILE A 170 16.52 -14.84 7.73
CA ILE A 170 16.52 -15.61 8.99
C ILE A 170 15.18 -16.32 9.18
N ILE A 171 14.05 -15.65 8.90
CA ILE A 171 12.72 -16.26 9.02
C ILE A 171 12.57 -17.40 8.02
N LEU A 172 13.01 -17.22 6.76
CA LEU A 172 12.97 -18.23 5.72
C LEU A 172 13.86 -19.43 6.06
N TYR A 173 15.09 -19.17 6.50
CA TYR A 173 16.01 -20.19 7.00
C TYR A 173 15.42 -20.91 8.22
N GLY A 174 14.85 -20.15 9.16
CA GLY A 174 14.15 -20.65 10.33
C GLY A 174 12.96 -21.52 9.96
N ALA A 175 12.18 -21.18 8.93
CA ALA A 175 11.06 -21.98 8.43
C ALA A 175 11.53 -23.25 7.69
N PHE A 176 12.67 -23.17 6.99
CA PHE A 176 13.33 -24.33 6.36
C PHE A 176 13.82 -25.34 7.41
N PHE A 177 14.37 -24.87 8.54
CA PHE A 177 14.85 -25.72 9.64
C PHE A 177 13.75 -26.10 10.65
N ASN A 178 12.73 -25.27 10.89
CA ASN A 178 11.62 -25.51 11.84
C ASN A 178 10.40 -26.21 11.22
N LYS A 179 10.58 -27.13 10.26
CA LYS A 179 9.46 -27.99 9.82
C LYS A 179 8.87 -28.88 10.94
N VAL A 180 9.40 -28.89 12.18
CA VAL A 180 9.00 -29.90 13.19
C VAL A 180 8.43 -29.39 14.52
N GLN A 181 8.68 -28.17 15.07
CA GLN A 181 8.16 -27.93 16.46
C GLN A 181 7.88 -26.51 16.98
N THR A 182 8.39 -25.43 16.40
CA THR A 182 8.34 -24.10 17.06
C THR A 182 7.28 -23.14 16.52
N ALA A 183 6.85 -23.33 15.26
CA ALA A 183 5.84 -22.48 14.60
C ALA A 183 4.45 -22.52 15.29
N LEU A 184 4.13 -23.60 16.01
CA LEU A 184 2.81 -23.80 16.64
C LEU A 184 2.62 -23.07 17.97
N LYS A 185 3.69 -22.65 18.68
CA LYS A 185 3.57 -22.21 20.10
C LYS A 185 3.54 -20.71 20.32
N ILE A 186 4.12 -19.91 19.41
CA ILE A 186 4.20 -18.44 19.59
C ILE A 186 3.04 -17.72 18.86
N TYR A 187 2.55 -18.28 17.75
CA TYR A 187 1.43 -17.72 16.97
C TYR A 187 0.07 -17.79 17.70
N VAL A 188 -0.06 -18.70 18.67
CA VAL A 188 -1.29 -18.97 19.45
C VAL A 188 -1.62 -17.85 20.45
N ILE A 189 -0.70 -16.93 20.75
CA ILE A 189 -0.89 -15.93 21.83
C ILE A 189 -1.55 -14.62 21.34
N LEU A 190 -1.63 -14.35 20.03
CA LEU A 190 -2.16 -13.07 19.49
C LEU A 190 -3.44 -13.18 18.64
N MET A 191 -3.96 -14.39 18.38
CA MET A 191 -5.07 -14.65 17.45
C MET A 191 -6.45 -15.07 18.03
N PRO A 192 -6.87 -14.79 19.30
CA PRO A 192 -8.13 -15.37 19.78
C PRO A 192 -9.43 -14.79 19.18
N ILE A 193 -9.37 -13.71 18.40
CA ILE A 193 -10.60 -13.01 17.92
C ILE A 193 -11.02 -13.47 16.52
N ILE A 194 -10.07 -13.81 15.64
CA ILE A 194 -10.35 -14.28 14.27
C ILE A 194 -10.58 -15.79 14.26
N TYR A 195 -9.90 -16.54 15.15
CA TYR A 195 -10.00 -18.01 15.24
C TYR A 195 -11.39 -18.52 15.61
N PHE A 196 -12.20 -17.74 16.33
CA PHE A 196 -13.56 -18.16 16.74
C PHE A 196 -14.62 -17.94 15.65
N SER A 197 -14.29 -17.27 14.54
CA SER A 197 -15.28 -16.80 13.56
C SER A 197 -15.20 -17.45 12.17
N LEU A 198 -14.11 -18.14 11.86
CA LEU A 198 -13.86 -18.73 10.53
C LEU A 198 -13.41 -20.17 10.72
N ASP A 199 -14.24 -21.13 10.34
CA ASP A 199 -14.03 -22.59 10.43
C ASP A 199 -12.99 -23.10 9.40
N ALA A 200 -11.91 -22.33 9.21
CA ALA A 200 -10.87 -22.54 8.20
C ALA A 200 -9.53 -22.99 8.84
N PRO A 201 -8.74 -23.82 8.14
CA PRO A 201 -7.46 -24.29 8.67
C PRO A 201 -6.46 -23.13 8.83
N PHE A 202 -5.76 -23.13 9.96
CA PHE A 202 -4.93 -22.02 10.46
C PHE A 202 -3.83 -21.54 9.50
N ASP A 203 -3.22 -22.46 8.75
CA ASP A 203 -2.20 -22.18 7.74
C ASP A 203 -2.75 -21.36 6.57
N GLN A 204 -3.98 -21.65 6.14
CA GLN A 204 -4.66 -20.89 5.09
C GLN A 204 -5.03 -19.48 5.55
N ILE A 205 -5.47 -19.33 6.81
CA ILE A 205 -5.79 -18.01 7.39
C ILE A 205 -4.54 -17.14 7.44
N VAL A 206 -3.43 -17.66 7.99
CA VAL A 206 -2.16 -16.91 8.08
C VAL A 206 -1.63 -16.55 6.69
N SER A 207 -1.73 -17.46 5.73
CA SER A 207 -1.34 -17.21 4.34
C SER A 207 -2.20 -16.11 3.71
N CYS A 208 -3.52 -16.16 3.87
CA CYS A 208 -4.44 -15.14 3.36
C CYS A 208 -4.19 -13.77 3.99
N CYS A 209 -3.95 -13.70 5.31
CA CYS A 209 -3.64 -12.43 5.98
C CYS A 209 -2.35 -11.82 5.42
N LYS A 210 -1.28 -12.61 5.28
CA LYS A 210 0.00 -12.12 4.72
C LYS A 210 -0.16 -11.67 3.28
N LEU A 211 -0.89 -12.42 2.46
CA LEU A 211 -1.16 -12.07 1.07
C LEU A 211 -1.99 -10.77 0.97
N THR A 212 -3.02 -10.65 1.79
CA THR A 212 -3.89 -9.47 1.85
C THR A 212 -3.11 -8.25 2.31
N ASP A 213 -2.29 -8.38 3.35
CA ASP A 213 -1.49 -7.28 3.86
C ASP A 213 -0.45 -6.84 2.82
N ALA A 214 0.31 -7.77 2.24
CA ALA A 214 1.25 -7.49 1.15
C ALA A 214 0.59 -6.80 -0.06
N ALA A 215 -0.64 -7.20 -0.42
CA ALA A 215 -1.40 -6.55 -1.48
C ALA A 215 -1.90 -5.15 -1.10
N MET A 216 -2.31 -4.95 0.16
CA MET A 216 -2.88 -3.68 0.61
C MET A 216 -1.83 -2.59 0.86
N ILE A 217 -0.60 -2.93 1.23
CA ILE A 217 0.40 -1.93 1.64
C ILE A 217 0.75 -0.88 0.56
N PRO A 218 0.90 -1.22 -0.75
CA PRO A 218 1.12 -0.21 -1.78
C PRO A 218 -0.03 0.81 -1.86
N THR A 219 -1.28 0.34 -1.73
CA THR A 219 -2.48 1.17 -1.75
C THR A 219 -2.57 2.04 -0.50
N LEU A 220 -2.27 1.49 0.68
CA LEU A 220 -2.18 2.25 1.93
C LEU A 220 -1.10 3.34 1.86
N SER A 221 0.05 3.04 1.26
CA SER A 221 1.14 4.01 1.06
C SER A 221 0.71 5.17 0.16
N GLN A 222 -0.01 4.89 -0.93
CA GLN A 222 -0.56 5.93 -1.82
C GLN A 222 -1.59 6.81 -1.12
N VAL A 223 -2.58 6.19 -0.46
CA VAL A 223 -3.65 6.91 0.24
C VAL A 223 -3.05 7.79 1.33
N SER A 224 -2.04 7.29 2.06
CA SER A 224 -1.29 8.07 3.04
C SER A 224 -0.59 9.26 2.41
N TYR A 225 0.14 9.08 1.29
CA TYR A 225 0.77 10.21 0.60
C TYR A 225 -0.23 11.27 0.13
N LEU A 226 -1.36 10.83 -0.42
CA LEU A 226 -2.42 11.72 -0.92
C LEU A 226 -3.11 12.48 0.22
N GLY A 227 -3.40 11.82 1.34
CA GLY A 227 -4.18 12.38 2.44
C GLY A 227 -3.37 13.10 3.52
N CYS A 228 -2.13 12.69 3.79
CA CYS A 228 -1.34 13.22 4.92
C CYS A 228 -0.69 14.58 4.67
N ASN A 229 -0.91 15.18 3.49
CA ASN A 229 -0.40 16.50 3.16
C ASN A 229 -1.54 17.36 2.61
N ARG A 230 -1.87 18.47 3.29
CA ARG A 230 -2.93 19.42 2.90
C ARG A 230 -2.85 19.80 1.42
N ARG A 231 -1.63 20.05 0.91
CA ARG A 231 -1.41 20.38 -0.50
C ARG A 231 -1.68 19.19 -1.41
N ASN A 232 -1.19 18.00 -1.06
CA ASN A 232 -1.46 16.79 -1.84
C ASN A 232 -2.97 16.52 -1.93
N LEU A 233 -3.68 16.68 -0.80
CA LEU A 233 -5.12 16.51 -0.71
C LEU A 233 -5.87 17.55 -1.55
N GLN A 234 -5.48 18.82 -1.48
CA GLN A 234 -6.05 19.89 -2.32
C GLN A 234 -5.81 19.61 -3.82
N THR A 235 -4.57 19.27 -4.21
CA THR A 235 -4.24 18.91 -5.59
C THR A 235 -5.05 17.70 -6.08
N MET A 236 -5.27 16.71 -5.21
CA MET A 236 -6.13 15.55 -5.50
C MET A 236 -7.58 15.99 -5.74
N LEU A 237 -8.18 16.77 -4.84
CA LEU A 237 -9.56 17.25 -4.96
C LEU A 237 -9.78 18.08 -6.24
N VAL A 238 -8.82 18.92 -6.62
CA VAL A 238 -8.86 19.67 -7.89
C VAL A 238 -8.81 18.73 -9.10
N SER A 239 -8.04 17.65 -8.99
CA SER A 239 -7.88 16.66 -10.05
C SER A 239 -9.12 15.77 -10.20
N LEU A 240 -9.89 15.58 -9.13
CA LEU A 240 -11.17 14.85 -9.11
C LEU A 240 -12.37 15.66 -9.62
N LYS A 241 -12.22 16.97 -9.90
CA LYS A 241 -13.30 17.77 -10.51
C LYS A 241 -13.74 17.15 -11.85
N PRO A 242 -15.04 17.18 -12.22
CA PRO A 242 -15.55 16.53 -13.44
C PRO A 242 -14.82 16.93 -14.73
N LYS A 243 -14.37 18.18 -14.80
CA LYS A 243 -13.60 18.73 -15.93
C LYS A 243 -12.20 18.10 -16.09
N ASN A 244 -11.62 17.61 -14.99
CA ASN A 244 -10.23 17.17 -14.89
C ASN A 244 -10.09 15.65 -14.64
N ILE A 245 -11.15 14.97 -14.18
CA ILE A 245 -11.09 13.57 -13.74
C ILE A 245 -10.74 12.61 -14.88
N LEU A 246 -11.32 12.80 -16.07
CA LEU A 246 -11.06 11.94 -17.22
C LEU A 246 -9.61 12.06 -17.68
N LYS A 247 -9.07 13.29 -17.71
CA LYS A 247 -7.66 13.56 -18.00
C LYS A 247 -6.75 12.95 -16.92
N THR A 248 -7.16 13.01 -15.65
CA THR A 248 -6.39 12.46 -14.53
C THR A 248 -6.33 10.93 -14.60
N LEU A 249 -7.42 10.25 -14.89
CA LEU A 249 -7.44 8.77 -14.93
C LEU A 249 -6.76 8.20 -16.17
N PHE A 250 -6.97 8.79 -17.35
CA PHE A 250 -6.49 8.23 -18.61
C PHE A 250 -5.21 8.89 -19.15
N CYS A 251 -4.79 10.03 -18.60
CA CYS A 251 -3.61 10.78 -19.06
C CYS A 251 -2.66 11.17 -17.91
N ALA A 252 -2.70 10.50 -16.76
CA ALA A 252 -1.81 10.78 -15.61
C ALA A 252 -0.31 10.80 -15.97
N CYS A 253 0.11 10.06 -17.00
CA CYS A 253 1.50 9.98 -17.42
C CYS A 253 1.96 11.17 -18.30
N PHE A 254 1.04 12.05 -18.74
CA PHE A 254 1.38 13.20 -19.56
C PHE A 254 1.47 14.47 -18.71
N PRO A 255 2.59 15.23 -18.78
CA PRO A 255 2.77 16.42 -17.97
C PRO A 255 1.66 17.44 -18.23
N SER A 256 0.97 17.89 -17.16
CA SER A 256 -0.16 18.81 -17.26
C SER A 256 0.29 20.21 -17.71
N SER A 257 -0.49 20.82 -18.60
CA SER A 257 -0.35 22.20 -19.06
C SER A 257 -0.55 23.23 -17.93
N LYS A 258 0.17 24.36 -18.02
CA LYS A 258 0.21 25.51 -17.07
C LYS A 258 -1.16 26.00 -16.51
N ALA A 259 -2.26 25.78 -17.20
CA ALA A 259 -3.60 26.20 -16.76
C ALA A 259 -4.04 25.61 -15.40
N THR A 260 -3.56 24.41 -15.02
CA THR A 260 -3.96 23.78 -13.74
C THR A 260 -3.16 24.31 -12.54
N SER A 261 -1.97 24.86 -12.76
CA SER A 261 -1.18 25.51 -11.71
C SER A 261 -1.86 26.79 -11.22
N ASP A 262 -2.43 27.59 -12.12
CA ASP A 262 -3.07 28.87 -11.77
C ASP A 262 -4.32 28.66 -10.88
N GLU A 263 -5.11 27.61 -11.11
CA GLU A 263 -6.24 27.25 -10.24
C GLU A 263 -5.79 26.79 -8.83
N LEU A 264 -4.64 26.11 -8.72
CA LEU A 264 -4.08 25.66 -7.45
C LEU A 264 -3.55 26.83 -6.62
N TYR A 265 -2.89 27.81 -7.28
CA TYR A 265 -2.44 29.04 -6.63
C TYR A 265 -3.60 29.88 -6.09
N GLN A 266 -4.73 29.97 -6.81
CA GLN A 266 -5.90 30.69 -6.32
C GLN A 266 -6.59 30.00 -5.12
N MET A 267 -6.54 28.67 -5.03
CA MET A 267 -7.05 27.94 -3.85
C MET A 267 -6.13 28.08 -2.62
N GLU A 268 -4.81 28.12 -2.80
CA GLU A 268 -3.86 28.33 -1.70
C GLU A 268 -3.99 29.76 -1.14
N SER A 269 -4.19 30.76 -2.01
CA SER A 269 -4.44 32.17 -1.63
C SER A 269 -5.74 32.43 -0.87
N THR A 270 -6.77 31.61 -1.07
CA THR A 270 -8.09 31.79 -0.42
C THR A 270 -8.20 31.04 0.90
N ALA A 271 -7.23 30.17 1.20
CA ALA A 271 -7.22 29.31 2.38
C ALA A 271 -6.26 29.77 3.50
N ASP A 272 -5.62 30.94 3.33
CA ASP A 272 -4.88 31.69 4.36
C ASP A 272 -5.59 33.04 4.64
N PRO A 273 -6.45 33.13 5.67
CA PRO A 273 -7.06 34.41 6.07
C PRO A 273 -6.14 35.30 6.93
N ALA A 274 -4.91 34.87 7.24
CA ALA A 274 -4.05 35.53 8.21
C ALA A 274 -2.93 36.34 7.55
N ALA A 275 -3.30 37.37 6.80
CA ALA A 275 -2.44 38.51 6.55
C ALA A 275 -3.29 39.79 6.63
N VAL A 276 -3.79 40.07 7.84
CA VAL A 276 -4.27 41.39 8.19
C VAL A 276 -3.09 42.34 8.06
N GLN A 277 -3.21 43.26 7.11
CA GLN A 277 -2.37 44.43 6.96
C GLN A 277 -2.33 45.18 8.30
N ILE A 278 -1.12 45.41 8.83
CA ILE A 278 -0.90 46.48 9.80
C ILE A 278 -0.37 47.67 8.99
N PRO A 279 -1.15 48.77 8.85
CA PRO A 279 -0.62 50.06 8.42
C PRO A 279 -0.13 50.85 9.65
N GLY A 280 1.05 51.47 9.53
CA GLY A 280 1.62 52.36 10.54
C GLY A 280 3.11 52.19 10.70
#